data_AF-A0A820IHA7-F1
#
_entry.id   AF-A0A820IHA7-F1
#
_cell.length_a   1.000
_cell.length_b   1.000
_cell.length_c   1.000
_cell.angle_alpha   90.00
_cell.angle_beta   90.00
_cell.angle_gamma   90.00
#
_symmetry.space_group_name_H-M   'P 1'
#
loop_
_entity.id
_entity.type
_entity.pdbx_description
1 polymer ?
#
loop_
_entity_poly.entity_id
_entity_poly.type
_entity_poly.pdbx_seq_one_letter_code
_entity_poly.pdbx_strand_id
1 'polypeptide(L)'
;PNGGANDGCVTSNPSMNGTVVLFTYTTGDICSVGYRCNLAFEVGARGCLIYNIGLTLGSYFIPTGTVSLADGQRIISTVAANPSAIYTFTNLFGLSSMVSEFIQY
;
A
#
# COMPACT_ATOMS: atom_id res chain seq x y z
N PRO A 1 18.95 1.33 8.14
CA PRO A 1 17.55 0.83 8.17
C PRO A 1 16.64 1.93 8.71
N ASN A 2 16.18 2.82 7.83
CA ASN A 2 15.07 3.72 8.16
C ASN A 2 13.80 2.94 7.86
N GLY A 3 13.51 1.98 8.75
CA GLY A 3 12.44 1.00 8.68
C GLY A 3 11.34 1.37 9.67
N GLY A 4 10.42 2.24 9.27
CA GLY A 4 9.20 2.46 10.04
C GLY A 4 8.32 1.21 9.93
N ALA A 5 7.51 0.92 10.96
CA ALA A 5 6.67 -0.28 11.03
C ALA A 5 5.77 -0.50 9.79
N ASN A 6 5.52 0.55 8.99
CA ASN A 6 4.51 0.56 7.94
C ASN A 6 5.08 0.98 6.57
N ASP A 7 6.39 0.90 6.38
CA ASP A 7 6.99 1.22 5.10
C ASP A 7 7.03 -0.01 4.15
N GLY A 8 6.97 -1.24 4.66
CA GLY A 8 7.01 -2.45 3.83
C GLY A 8 8.41 -2.77 3.27
N CYS A 9 9.47 -2.12 3.77
CA CYS A 9 10.87 -2.45 3.52
C CYS A 9 11.41 -3.49 4.51
N VAL A 10 10.62 -4.50 4.83
CA VAL A 10 11.04 -5.58 5.73
C VAL A 10 10.66 -6.92 5.14
N THR A 11 11.55 -7.90 5.27
CA THR A 11 11.36 -9.27 4.73
C THR A 11 10.41 -10.10 5.58
N SER A 12 10.01 -9.60 6.75
CA SER A 12 9.07 -10.26 7.67
C SER A 12 7.75 -9.50 7.73
N ASN A 13 7.13 -9.27 6.57
CA ASN A 13 5.76 -8.77 6.54
C ASN A 13 4.80 -9.89 7.00
N PRO A 14 3.78 -9.57 7.82
CA PRO A 14 2.70 -10.50 8.09
C PRO A 14 1.90 -10.83 6.81
N SER A 15 1.11 -11.91 6.84
CA SER A 15 0.30 -12.32 5.68
C SER A 15 -0.64 -11.21 5.22
N MET A 16 -0.61 -10.88 3.93
CA MET A 16 -1.47 -9.88 3.27
C MET A 16 -2.37 -10.56 2.24
N ASN A 17 -2.64 -11.86 2.43
CA ASN A 17 -3.39 -12.66 1.45
C ASN A 17 -4.75 -12.05 1.12
N GLY A 18 -4.95 -11.68 -0.15
CA GLY A 18 -6.22 -11.16 -0.66
C GLY A 18 -6.38 -9.64 -0.51
N THR A 19 -5.42 -8.93 0.09
CA THR A 19 -5.56 -7.51 0.42
C THR A 19 -4.81 -6.58 -0.53
N VAL A 20 -5.20 -5.31 -0.55
CA VAL A 20 -4.40 -4.21 -1.09
C VAL A 20 -3.68 -3.57 0.07
N VAL A 21 -2.38 -3.40 -0.08
CA VAL A 21 -1.52 -2.82 0.96
C VAL A 21 -1.26 -1.35 0.66
N LEU A 22 -1.11 -0.55 1.70
CA LEU A 22 -0.75 0.87 1.58
C LEU A 22 0.52 1.13 2.40
N PHE A 23 1.61 1.45 1.72
CA PHE A 23 2.89 1.78 2.37
C PHE A 23 3.21 3.26 2.27
N THR A 24 3.88 3.79 3.29
CA THR A 24 4.51 5.11 3.20
C THR A 24 5.84 5.01 2.48
N TYR A 25 6.16 6.05 1.72
CA TYR A 25 7.51 6.26 1.25
C TYR A 25 8.13 7.47 1.96
N THR A 26 9.40 7.33 2.32
CA THR A 26 10.18 8.43 2.87
C THR A 26 11.30 8.77 1.88
N THR A 27 11.48 10.05 1.56
CA THR A 27 12.59 10.48 0.71
C THR A 27 13.93 10.08 1.33
N GLY A 28 14.81 9.47 0.53
CA GLY A 28 16.10 8.96 1.00
C GLY A 28 16.06 7.52 1.52
N ASP A 29 14.92 6.84 1.42
CA ASP A 29 14.83 5.42 1.70
C ASP A 29 15.54 4.58 0.63
N ILE A 30 16.22 3.52 1.06
CA ILE A 30 16.97 2.59 0.20
C ILE A 30 16.04 1.58 -0.47
N CYS A 31 14.82 1.40 0.04
CA CYS A 31 13.83 0.52 -0.54
C CYS A 31 13.08 1.16 -1.70
N SER A 32 13.29 0.62 -2.90
CA SER A 32 12.49 0.97 -4.06
C SER A 32 11.02 0.55 -3.89
N VAL A 33 10.13 1.26 -4.57
CA VAL A 33 8.70 0.92 -4.62
C VAL A 33 8.47 -0.49 -5.18
N GLY A 34 9.17 -0.86 -6.26
CA GLY A 34 9.09 -2.20 -6.83
C GLY A 34 9.46 -3.29 -5.82
N TYR A 35 10.48 -3.07 -4.99
CA TYR A 35 10.87 -4.03 -3.96
C TYR A 35 9.79 -4.21 -2.89
N ARG A 36 9.21 -3.12 -2.36
CA ARG A 36 8.11 -3.18 -1.38
C ARG A 36 6.90 -3.95 -1.92
N CYS A 37 6.50 -3.65 -3.15
CA CYS A 37 5.37 -4.29 -3.77
C CYS A 37 5.64 -5.76 -4.14
N ASN A 38 6.90 -6.12 -4.45
CA ASN A 38 7.30 -7.52 -4.60
C ASN A 38 7.20 -8.28 -3.26
N LEU A 39 7.69 -7.69 -2.17
CA LEU A 39 7.55 -8.31 -0.84
C LEU A 39 6.08 -8.48 -0.44
N ALA A 40 5.23 -7.49 -0.74
CA ALA A 40 3.79 -7.60 -0.51
C ALA A 40 3.16 -8.75 -1.31
N PHE A 41 3.54 -8.90 -2.58
CA PHE A 41 3.11 -10.03 -3.41
C PHE A 41 3.54 -11.37 -2.82
N GLU A 42 4.79 -11.49 -2.35
CA GLU A 42 5.31 -12.72 -1.74
C GLU A 42 4.51 -13.15 -0.49
N VAL A 43 3.93 -12.20 0.24
CA VAL A 43 3.06 -12.47 1.40
C VAL A 43 1.56 -12.47 1.06
N GLY A 44 1.21 -12.48 -0.23
CA GLY A 44 -0.15 -12.74 -0.72
C GLY A 44 -0.99 -11.50 -1.09
N ALA A 45 -0.43 -10.29 -1.06
CA ALA A 45 -1.15 -9.09 -1.47
C ALA A 45 -1.62 -9.19 -2.93
N ARG A 46 -2.74 -8.54 -3.23
CA ARG A 46 -3.35 -8.45 -4.57
C ARG A 46 -3.24 -7.07 -5.20
N GLY A 47 -2.75 -6.09 -4.46
CA GLY A 47 -2.35 -4.79 -5.00
C GLY A 47 -1.50 -4.02 -4.00
N CYS A 48 -0.78 -3.03 -4.50
CA CYS A 48 0.17 -2.25 -3.71
C CYS A 48 -0.02 -0.76 -3.98
N LEU A 49 -0.28 0.01 -2.94
CA LEU A 49 -0.39 1.46 -3.00
C LEU A 49 0.76 2.08 -2.22
N ILE A 50 1.37 3.12 -2.79
CA ILE A 50 2.39 3.91 -2.10
C ILE A 50 1.88 5.34 -1.96
N TYR A 51 1.97 5.92 -0.77
CA TYR A 51 1.70 7.34 -0.56
C TYR A 51 2.97 8.12 -0.19
N ASN A 52 2.88 9.45 -0.28
CA ASN A 52 3.99 10.39 -0.06
C ASN A 52 5.06 10.39 -1.17
N ILE A 53 4.70 10.04 -2.41
CA ILE A 53 5.57 10.13 -3.60
C ILE A 53 4.85 10.64 -4.84
N GLY A 54 5.63 11.08 -5.83
CA GLY A 54 5.19 11.18 -7.23
C GLY A 54 5.15 9.82 -7.94
N LEU A 55 4.88 9.82 -9.24
CA LEU A 55 4.82 8.58 -10.05
C LEU A 55 6.14 7.81 -10.00
N THR A 56 6.08 6.52 -9.70
CA THR A 56 7.24 5.60 -9.74
C THR A 56 6.85 4.26 -10.34
N LEU A 57 7.86 3.52 -10.81
CA LEU A 57 7.67 2.17 -11.33
C LEU A 57 7.37 1.20 -10.18
N GLY A 58 6.22 0.52 -10.30
CA GLY A 58 5.71 -0.44 -9.33
C GLY A 58 6.29 -1.85 -9.42
N SER A 59 5.61 -2.82 -8.81
CA SER A 59 5.86 -4.24 -9.05
C SER A 59 5.26 -4.68 -10.40
N TYR A 60 5.88 -5.69 -11.01
CA TYR A 60 5.37 -6.36 -12.22
C TYR A 60 4.35 -7.46 -11.90
N PHE A 61 4.20 -7.87 -10.64
CA PHE A 61 3.37 -9.03 -10.25
C PHE A 61 1.97 -8.65 -9.75
N ILE A 62 1.83 -7.47 -9.16
CA ILE A 62 0.54 -6.96 -8.66
C ILE A 62 0.31 -5.52 -9.11
N PRO A 63 -0.95 -5.13 -9.36
CA PRO A 63 -1.31 -3.75 -9.65
C PRO A 63 -0.71 -2.81 -8.61
N THR A 64 0.09 -1.85 -9.08
CA THR A 64 0.73 -0.86 -8.23
C THR A 64 0.21 0.53 -8.57
N GLY A 65 -0.05 1.34 -7.55
CA GLY A 65 -0.54 2.70 -7.71
C GLY A 65 0.08 3.66 -6.70
N THR A 66 -0.02 4.95 -7.00
CA THR A 66 0.38 6.02 -6.08
C THR A 66 -0.84 6.77 -5.57
N VAL A 67 -0.81 7.12 -4.29
CA VAL A 67 -1.85 7.90 -3.63
C VAL A 67 -1.24 9.21 -3.14
N SER A 68 -2.01 10.30 -3.18
CA SER A 68 -1.55 11.57 -2.62
C SER A 68 -1.27 11.43 -1.12
N LEU A 69 -0.41 12.29 -0.56
CA LEU A 69 -0.15 12.27 0.89
C LEU A 69 -1.45 12.45 1.70
N ALA A 70 -2.30 13.39 1.29
CA ALA A 70 -3.55 13.68 1.97
C ALA A 70 -4.54 12.50 1.92
N ASP A 71 -4.71 11.88 0.76
CA ASP A 71 -5.60 10.73 0.62
C ASP A 71 -5.05 9.50 1.35
N GLY A 72 -3.73 9.27 1.29
CA GLY A 72 -3.09 8.18 2.03
C GLY A 72 -3.28 8.29 3.53
N GLN A 73 -3.10 9.49 4.10
CA GLN A 73 -3.37 9.76 5.51
C GLN A 73 -4.83 9.54 5.87
N ARG A 74 -5.77 9.96 5.00
CA ARG A 74 -7.20 9.76 5.22
C ARG A 74 -7.61 8.29 5.16
N ILE A 75 -7.05 7.50 4.25
CA ILE A 75 -7.27 6.05 4.19
C ILE A 75 -6.79 5.42 5.50
N ILE A 76 -5.55 5.73 5.92
CA ILE A 76 -4.96 5.21 7.16
C ILE A 76 -5.82 5.52 8.36
N SER A 77 -6.25 6.78 8.54
CA SER A 77 -7.09 7.17 9.68
C SER A 77 -8.45 6.46 9.66
N THR A 78 -9.01 6.26 8.46
CA THR A 78 -10.33 5.63 8.30
C THR A 78 -10.28 4.14 8.60
N VAL A 79 -9.26 3.43 8.11
CA VAL A 79 -9.04 1.99 8.36
C VAL A 79 -8.68 1.75 9.83
N ALA A 80 -7.81 2.59 10.41
CA ALA A 80 -7.42 2.49 11.82
C ALA A 80 -8.59 2.61 12.79
N ALA A 81 -9.61 3.40 12.43
CA ALA A 81 -10.79 3.55 13.24
C ALA A 81 -11.66 2.28 13.28
N ASN A 82 -11.67 1.45 12.23
CA ASN A 82 -12.46 0.22 12.14
C ASN A 82 -11.73 -0.85 11.29
N PRO A 83 -10.68 -1.51 11.82
CA PRO A 83 -9.79 -2.37 11.03
C PRO A 83 -10.45 -3.64 10.47
N SER A 84 -11.61 -4.04 11.02
CA SER A 84 -12.37 -5.20 10.53
C SER A 84 -13.41 -4.86 9.46
N ALA A 85 -13.57 -3.58 9.12
CA ALA A 85 -14.49 -3.16 8.08
C ALA A 85 -13.91 -3.40 6.68
N ILE A 86 -14.78 -3.72 5.73
CA ILE A 86 -14.40 -3.81 4.31
C ILE A 86 -14.56 -2.41 3.69
N TYR A 87 -13.50 -1.94 3.05
CA TYR A 87 -13.47 -0.64 2.41
C TYR A 87 -13.45 -0.76 0.89
N THR A 88 -14.01 0.23 0.21
CA THR A 88 -13.89 0.35 -1.25
C THR A 88 -13.42 1.75 -1.55
N PHE A 89 -12.30 1.85 -2.29
CA PHE A 89 -11.75 3.12 -2.71
C PHE A 89 -11.81 3.20 -4.24
N THR A 90 -12.31 4.33 -4.73
CA THR A 90 -12.33 4.64 -6.16
C THR A 90 -11.58 5.95 -6.38
N ASN A 91 -10.97 6.10 -7.55
CA ASN A 91 -10.51 7.42 -7.97
C ASN A 91 -11.70 8.29 -8.39
N LEU A 92 -11.50 9.61 -8.36
CA LEU A 92 -12.50 10.62 -8.74
C LEU A 92 -13.02 10.49 -10.17
N PHE A 93 -12.31 9.77 -11.03
CA PHE A 93 -12.66 9.58 -12.44
C PHE A 93 -13.38 8.25 -12.72
N GLY A 94 -13.65 7.43 -11.70
CA GLY A 94 -14.35 6.14 -11.84
C GLY A 94 -13.60 5.12 -12.72
N LEU A 95 -12.35 5.40 -13.08
CA LEU A 95 -11.52 4.53 -13.90
C LEU A 95 -10.68 3.67 -12.96
N SER A 96 -11.23 2.48 -12.65
CA SER A 96 -10.72 1.45 -11.75
C SER A 96 -11.24 1.56 -10.30
N SER A 97 -12.30 0.79 -10.02
CA SER A 97 -12.67 0.41 -8.65
C SER A 97 -11.60 -0.53 -8.10
N MET A 98 -10.84 -0.10 -7.10
CA MET A 98 -10.09 -1.02 -6.25
C MET A 98 -11.03 -1.50 -5.15
N VAL A 99 -11.69 -2.63 -5.38
CA VAL A 99 -12.34 -3.40 -4.31
C VAL A 99 -11.21 -4.11 -3.57
N SER A 100 -10.97 -3.76 -2.31
CA SER A 100 -10.02 -4.53 -1.53
C SER A 100 -10.31 -4.52 -0.05
N GLU A 101 -10.18 -5.69 0.57
CA GLU A 101 -10.05 -5.82 2.01
C GLU A 101 -8.71 -5.19 2.40
N PHE A 102 -8.73 -4.14 3.22
CA PHE A 102 -7.51 -3.52 3.75
C PHE A 102 -7.28 -4.07 5.15
N ILE A 103 -6.16 -4.75 5.35
CA ILE A 103 -5.65 -5.10 6.69
C ILE A 103 -4.52 -4.13 6.99
N GLN A 104 -4.68 -3.33 8.04
CA GLN A 104 -3.64 -2.45 8.56
C GLN A 104 -2.75 -3.26 9.51
N TYR A 105 -1.43 -3.16 9.31
CA TYR A 105 -0.42 -3.60 10.27
C TYR A 105 0.30 -2.39 10.82
#